data_AF-A0A955YRT6-F1
#
_entry.id   AF-A0A955YRT6-F1
#
_cell.length_a   1.000
_cell.length_b   1.000
_cell.length_c   1.000
_cell.angle_alpha   90.00
_cell.angle_beta   90.00
_cell.angle_gamma   90.00
#
_symmetry.space_group_name_H-M   'P 1'
#
loop_
_entity.id
_entity.type
_entity.pdbx_description
1 polymer ?
#
loop_
_entity_poly.entity_id
_entity_poly.type
_entity_poly.pdbx_seq_one_letter_code
_entity_poly.pdbx_strand_id
1 'polypeptide(L)'
;MRRALHFLFFLPALLLVCAPGATAQTQIKPRIVVAFDTSGSMGLDLDGLYTYGDGVGSNDCERGLDTDCNGLPDDSRLFVAKEAVRNIILAYGDVEWAFSRFDQFIPADGCNELDEWECNEGSPKVTSWGNPQCNTGANITDQNCDDGVTDDLPFIPASCRPGTGANPPLKLQTGADPLYCVNYGGNCTGSGADILVGFPGVDAFATKDNEPAILKWIDNQETNPLLNATTAGNFCDHAAGGDCELRAVAVTPLAGMLNTVRSYVEPIKNADAKSNCRPYSVLLITDGNESCGGNPIAAATALKNANIPTYVVGLAITTSGRVQLNAIAAAGGTDAGSAG
;
A
#
# COMPACT_ATOMS: atom_id res chain seq x y z
N MET A 1 91.75 23.79 26.39
CA MET A 1 90.78 23.62 25.29
C MET A 1 89.64 22.74 25.77
N ARG A 2 88.45 23.31 25.98
CA ARG A 2 87.13 22.65 26.05
C ARG A 2 86.10 23.76 26.29
N ARG A 3 85.45 24.23 25.22
CA ARG A 3 84.30 25.14 25.31
C ARG A 3 83.04 24.30 25.44
N ALA A 4 82.30 24.48 26.52
CA ALA A 4 81.02 23.82 26.77
C ALA A 4 79.92 24.54 26.00
N LEU A 5 79.25 23.81 25.11
CA LEU A 5 78.14 24.27 24.29
C LEU A 5 76.84 24.11 25.10
N HIS A 6 76.21 25.21 25.50
CA HIS A 6 74.89 25.19 26.14
C HIS A 6 73.80 25.17 25.06
N PHE A 7 73.06 24.07 24.98
CA PHE A 7 71.83 23.95 24.18
C PHE A 7 70.65 24.42 25.05
N LEU A 8 70.03 25.54 24.68
CA LEU A 8 68.70 25.92 25.19
C LEU A 8 67.64 25.06 24.49
N PHE A 9 66.94 24.21 25.25
CA PHE A 9 65.73 23.53 24.80
C PHE A 9 64.53 24.48 24.93
N PHE A 10 63.96 24.90 23.80
CA PHE A 10 62.63 25.51 23.75
C PHE A 10 61.58 24.39 23.76
N LEU A 11 60.85 24.22 24.87
CA LEU A 11 59.62 23.43 24.88
C LEU A 11 58.49 24.24 24.23
N PRO A 12 57.80 23.73 23.19
CA PRO A 12 56.55 24.31 22.76
C PRO A 12 55.45 23.91 23.76
N ALA A 13 54.80 24.90 24.37
CA ALA A 13 53.59 24.70 25.14
C ALA A 13 52.47 24.28 24.18
N LEU A 14 52.15 22.98 24.18
CA LEU A 14 51.03 22.42 23.43
C LEU A 14 49.73 22.82 24.13
N LEU A 15 49.11 23.92 23.67
CA LEU A 15 47.76 24.30 24.04
C LEU A 15 46.78 23.25 23.50
N LEU A 16 46.38 22.32 24.37
CA LEU A 16 45.31 21.36 24.12
C LEU A 16 43.98 22.12 24.14
N VAL A 17 43.59 22.68 22.99
CA VAL A 17 42.25 23.24 22.80
C VAL A 17 41.29 22.05 22.77
N CYS A 18 40.56 21.82 23.86
CA CYS A 18 39.38 20.96 23.84
C CYS A 18 38.38 21.55 22.84
N ALA A 19 38.35 21.01 21.62
CA ALA A 19 37.24 21.24 20.71
C ALA A 19 35.96 20.75 21.40
N PRO A 20 34.92 21.58 21.54
CA PRO A 20 33.63 21.10 22.03
C PRO A 20 33.18 19.99 21.10
N GLY A 21 32.92 18.81 21.65
CA GLY A 21 32.42 17.68 20.88
C GLY A 21 31.16 18.12 20.14
N ALA A 22 31.16 17.96 18.82
CA ALA A 22 29.96 18.16 18.03
C ALA A 22 28.88 17.23 18.58
N THR A 23 27.88 17.79 19.25
CA THR A 23 26.67 17.05 19.59
C THR A 23 26.05 16.65 18.27
N ALA A 24 25.94 15.34 18.00
CA ALA A 24 25.22 14.82 16.86
C ALA A 24 23.83 15.48 16.83
N GLN A 25 23.57 16.32 15.81
CA GLN A 25 22.24 16.90 15.66
C GLN A 25 21.27 15.75 15.47
N THR A 26 20.28 15.64 16.35
CA THR A 26 19.19 14.68 16.17
C THR A 26 18.49 15.02 14.87
N GLN A 27 18.69 14.19 13.85
CA GLN A 27 18.05 14.34 12.56
C GLN A 27 16.54 14.43 12.73
N ILE A 28 15.93 15.41 12.09
CA ILE A 28 14.47 15.59 12.10
C ILE A 28 13.95 14.92 10.84
N LYS A 29 13.52 13.66 10.98
CA LYS A 29 12.97 12.87 9.88
C LYS A 29 11.59 13.42 9.49
N PRO A 30 11.29 13.64 8.20
CA PRO A 30 9.94 13.93 7.73
C PRO A 30 9.00 12.75 8.04
N ARG A 31 7.71 13.05 8.19
CA ARG A 31 6.65 12.07 8.42
C ARG A 31 5.73 11.98 7.22
N ILE A 32 5.59 10.77 6.67
CA ILE A 32 4.76 10.52 5.49
C ILE A 32 3.75 9.42 5.81
N VAL A 33 2.46 9.71 5.60
CA VAL A 33 1.43 8.68 5.59
C VAL A 33 1.28 8.17 4.17
N VAL A 34 1.49 6.87 3.95
CA VAL A 34 1.14 6.22 2.69
C VAL A 34 -0.32 5.82 2.78
N ALA A 35 -1.15 6.46 1.96
CA ALA A 35 -2.57 6.17 1.78
C ALA A 35 -2.73 5.27 0.56
N PHE A 36 -2.91 3.98 0.80
CA PHE A 36 -2.86 2.94 -0.22
C PHE A 36 -4.27 2.57 -0.70
N ASP A 37 -4.48 2.62 -2.01
CA ASP A 37 -5.69 2.12 -2.66
C ASP A 37 -5.73 0.59 -2.61
N THR A 38 -6.78 0.07 -2.00
CA THR A 38 -7.05 -1.35 -1.92
C THR A 38 -8.39 -1.70 -2.56
N SER A 39 -8.84 -0.91 -3.54
CA SER A 39 -10.01 -1.23 -4.35
C SER A 39 -9.73 -2.43 -5.26
N GLY A 40 -10.78 -3.12 -5.70
CA GLY A 40 -10.66 -4.31 -6.56
C GLY A 40 -10.02 -4.03 -7.93
N SER A 41 -9.99 -2.78 -8.41
CA SER A 41 -9.33 -2.41 -9.66
C SER A 41 -7.82 -2.51 -9.55
N MET A 42 -7.31 -2.45 -8.32
CA MET A 42 -5.90 -2.75 -8.04
C MET A 42 -5.57 -4.24 -8.25
N GLY A 43 -6.58 -5.11 -8.40
CA GLY A 43 -6.46 -6.50 -8.84
C GLY A 43 -6.48 -6.68 -10.37
N LEU A 44 -6.34 -5.58 -11.13
CA LEU A 44 -6.04 -5.60 -12.56
C LEU A 44 -4.53 -5.48 -12.75
N ASP A 45 -3.98 -5.95 -13.86
CA ASP A 45 -2.62 -5.63 -14.28
C ASP A 45 -2.51 -4.22 -14.89
N LEU A 46 -1.31 -3.84 -15.31
CA LEU A 46 -1.05 -2.51 -15.87
C LEU A 46 -1.71 -2.26 -17.24
N ASP A 47 -2.09 -3.32 -17.96
CA ASP A 47 -2.82 -3.24 -19.24
C ASP A 47 -4.34 -3.29 -19.03
N GLY A 48 -4.79 -3.53 -17.80
CA GLY A 48 -6.20 -3.57 -17.42
C GLY A 48 -6.83 -4.94 -17.51
N LEU A 49 -6.03 -6.01 -17.50
CA LEU A 49 -6.52 -7.39 -17.46
C LEU A 49 -6.72 -7.84 -16.03
N TYR A 50 -7.74 -8.67 -15.82
CA TYR A 50 -7.99 -9.28 -14.53
C TYR A 50 -6.92 -10.33 -14.20
N THR A 51 -6.23 -10.13 -13.08
CA THR A 51 -5.25 -11.09 -12.57
C THR A 51 -5.89 -12.12 -11.65
N TYR A 52 -7.16 -11.92 -11.23
CA TYR A 52 -7.90 -12.85 -10.35
C TYR A 52 -7.17 -13.20 -9.04
N GLY A 53 -6.38 -12.25 -8.57
CA GLY A 53 -5.49 -12.37 -7.43
C GLY A 53 -4.52 -11.21 -7.41
N ASP A 54 -3.94 -10.93 -6.25
CA ASP A 54 -3.03 -9.80 -6.03
C ASP A 54 -1.59 -10.24 -5.70
N GLY A 55 -1.25 -11.47 -6.07
CA GLY A 55 0.03 -12.11 -5.81
C GLY A 55 0.26 -12.52 -4.36
N VAL A 56 -0.72 -12.31 -3.47
CA VAL A 56 -0.67 -12.72 -2.08
C VAL A 56 -1.06 -14.18 -1.95
N GLY A 57 -0.29 -14.92 -1.16
CA GLY A 57 -0.70 -16.24 -0.73
C GLY A 57 0.40 -17.29 -0.73
N SER A 58 0.03 -18.46 -0.23
CA SER A 58 0.91 -19.62 -0.06
C SER A 58 0.91 -20.57 -1.27
N ASN A 59 -0.05 -20.41 -2.17
CA ASN A 59 -0.26 -21.27 -3.33
C ASN A 59 -0.83 -20.48 -4.52
N ASP A 60 -0.79 -21.06 -5.71
CA ASP A 60 -1.18 -20.40 -6.95
C ASP A 60 -2.68 -20.02 -7.01
N CYS A 61 -3.52 -20.66 -6.19
CA CYS A 61 -4.96 -20.39 -6.15
C CYS A 61 -5.30 -19.06 -5.48
N GLU A 62 -4.47 -18.63 -4.52
CA GLU A 62 -4.61 -17.35 -3.81
C GLU A 62 -3.97 -16.21 -4.62
N ARG A 63 -2.84 -16.50 -5.28
CA ARG A 63 -1.98 -15.47 -5.87
C ARG A 63 -2.51 -14.89 -7.18
N GLY A 64 -3.33 -15.64 -7.93
CA GLY A 64 -3.90 -15.20 -9.20
C GLY A 64 -3.18 -15.76 -10.43
N LEU A 65 -3.48 -15.19 -11.59
CA LEU A 65 -2.89 -15.51 -12.89
C LEU A 65 -1.58 -14.74 -13.12
N ASP A 66 -0.67 -15.38 -13.84
CA ASP A 66 0.48 -14.76 -14.51
C ASP A 66 0.02 -14.26 -15.89
N THR A 67 -0.19 -12.95 -16.02
CA THR A 67 -0.72 -12.33 -17.25
C THR A 67 0.39 -11.95 -18.24
N ASP A 68 1.65 -11.88 -17.81
CA ASP A 68 2.79 -11.46 -18.65
C ASP A 68 3.72 -12.61 -19.11
N CYS A 69 3.49 -13.84 -18.64
CA CYS A 69 4.26 -15.06 -18.91
C CYS A 69 5.62 -15.18 -18.23
N ASN A 70 5.89 -14.45 -17.16
CA ASN A 70 7.19 -14.49 -16.49
C ASN A 70 7.36 -15.70 -15.54
N GLY A 71 6.29 -16.46 -15.30
CA GLY A 71 6.22 -17.61 -14.42
C GLY A 71 5.82 -17.28 -12.97
N LEU A 72 5.40 -16.04 -12.69
CA LEU A 72 5.01 -15.55 -11.38
C LEU A 72 3.68 -14.78 -11.48
N PRO A 73 2.74 -14.99 -10.55
CA PRO A 73 1.53 -14.18 -10.47
C PRO A 73 1.82 -12.86 -9.72
N ASP A 74 2.58 -11.96 -10.35
CA ASP A 74 3.00 -10.67 -9.80
C ASP A 74 2.54 -9.44 -10.59
N ASP A 75 1.59 -9.64 -11.51
CA ASP A 75 1.21 -8.62 -12.50
C ASP A 75 0.23 -7.56 -11.98
N SER A 76 -0.48 -7.83 -10.88
CA SER A 76 -1.52 -6.91 -10.40
C SER A 76 -0.93 -5.54 -10.03
N ARG A 77 -1.69 -4.48 -10.28
CA ARG A 77 -1.34 -3.11 -9.86
C ARG A 77 -1.02 -3.05 -8.38
N LEU A 78 -1.76 -3.79 -7.55
CA LEU A 78 -1.50 -3.88 -6.11
C LEU A 78 -0.12 -4.49 -5.84
N PHE A 79 0.21 -5.61 -6.46
CA PHE A 79 1.52 -6.25 -6.29
C PHE A 79 2.67 -5.31 -6.67
N VAL A 80 2.61 -4.74 -7.88
CA VAL A 80 3.63 -3.81 -8.39
C VAL A 80 3.77 -2.59 -7.46
N ALA A 81 2.65 -2.05 -6.98
CA ALA A 81 2.67 -0.92 -6.05
C ALA A 81 3.27 -1.28 -4.69
N LYS A 82 2.95 -2.45 -4.15
CA LYS A 82 3.50 -2.96 -2.88
C LYS A 82 5.01 -3.14 -3.00
N GLU A 83 5.48 -3.75 -4.08
CA GLU A 83 6.92 -3.93 -4.32
C GLU A 83 7.66 -2.58 -4.37
N ALA A 84 7.11 -1.61 -5.10
CA ALA A 84 7.69 -0.27 -5.18
C ALA A 84 7.74 0.43 -3.80
N VAL A 85 6.65 0.41 -3.04
CA VAL A 85 6.60 1.01 -1.70
C VAL A 85 7.52 0.30 -0.73
N ARG A 86 7.58 -1.04 -0.78
CA ARG A 86 8.50 -1.85 0.03
C ARG A 86 9.95 -1.45 -0.23
N ASN A 87 10.33 -1.34 -1.50
CA ASN A 87 11.68 -0.93 -1.89
C ASN A 87 12.01 0.50 -1.44
N ILE A 88 11.03 1.43 -1.49
CA ILE A 88 11.19 2.79 -0.96
C ILE A 88 11.40 2.77 0.55
N ILE A 89 10.55 2.07 1.31
CA ILE A 89 10.66 2.03 2.77
C ILE A 89 12.03 1.47 3.20
N LEU A 90 12.46 0.35 2.59
CA LEU A 90 13.75 -0.27 2.87
C LEU A 90 14.95 0.61 2.47
N ALA A 91 14.81 1.44 1.44
CA ALA A 91 15.89 2.31 0.97
C ALA A 91 16.02 3.61 1.78
N TYR A 92 14.94 4.12 2.36
CA TYR A 92 14.87 5.45 2.97
C TYR A 92 14.64 5.40 4.50
N GLY A 93 15.69 5.03 5.24
CA GLY A 93 15.69 5.07 6.71
C GLY A 93 15.63 6.48 7.32
N ASP A 94 15.72 7.54 6.49
CA ASP A 94 15.66 8.94 6.91
C ASP A 94 14.22 9.50 6.96
N VAL A 95 13.21 8.68 6.68
CA VAL A 95 11.78 9.04 6.72
C VAL A 95 11.08 8.24 7.81
N GLU A 96 10.12 8.86 8.51
CA GLU A 96 9.21 8.16 9.40
C GLU A 96 7.89 7.91 8.65
N TRP A 97 7.50 6.65 8.53
CA TRP A 97 6.34 6.22 7.75
C TRP A 97 5.14 5.92 8.66
N ALA A 98 3.95 6.16 8.15
CA ALA A 98 2.70 5.56 8.63
C ALA A 98 1.95 4.99 7.41
N PHE A 99 1.07 4.03 7.64
CA PHE A 99 0.47 3.23 6.59
C PHE A 99 -1.04 3.12 6.78
N SER A 100 -1.81 3.35 5.72
CA SER A 100 -3.27 3.22 5.72
C SER A 100 -3.79 2.60 4.43
N ARG A 101 -4.96 1.98 4.53
CA ARG A 101 -5.73 1.41 3.41
C ARG A 101 -7.20 1.81 3.49
N PHE A 102 -8.01 1.49 2.49
CA PHE A 102 -9.46 1.69 2.63
C PHE A 102 -10.03 0.88 3.78
N ASP A 103 -11.05 1.44 4.44
CA ASP A 103 -11.77 0.75 5.51
C ASP A 103 -12.30 -0.59 4.99
N GLN A 104 -11.87 -1.67 5.62
CA GLN A 104 -12.25 -3.03 5.27
C GLN A 104 -12.78 -3.75 6.51
N PHE A 105 -13.93 -4.38 6.38
CA PHE A 105 -14.60 -5.10 7.47
C PHE A 105 -14.48 -6.62 7.29
N ILE A 106 -14.57 -7.37 8.39
CA ILE A 106 -14.67 -8.83 8.31
C ILE A 106 -16.13 -9.17 7.98
N PRO A 107 -16.44 -9.77 6.82
CA PRO A 107 -17.80 -10.19 6.51
C PRO A 107 -18.30 -11.24 7.52
N ALA A 108 -19.61 -11.25 7.80
CA ALA A 108 -20.22 -12.12 8.80
C ALA A 108 -20.01 -13.62 8.52
N ASP A 109 -19.91 -13.98 7.22
CA ASP A 109 -19.68 -15.35 6.78
C ASP A 109 -18.19 -15.69 6.63
N GLY A 110 -17.30 -14.69 6.69
CA GLY A 110 -15.83 -14.78 6.87
C GLY A 110 -15.03 -15.55 5.82
N CYS A 111 -15.65 -16.49 5.12
CA CYS A 111 -15.05 -17.41 4.19
C CYS A 111 -16.06 -17.77 3.10
N ASN A 112 -15.62 -17.70 1.86
CA ASN A 112 -16.44 -18.00 0.69
C ASN A 112 -15.72 -18.97 -0.24
N GLU A 113 -16.47 -19.62 -1.11
CA GLU A 113 -15.91 -20.48 -2.16
C GLU A 113 -15.25 -19.60 -3.24
N LEU A 114 -14.18 -20.10 -3.89
CA LEU A 114 -13.43 -19.31 -4.89
C LEU A 114 -14.28 -18.85 -6.06
N ASP A 115 -15.20 -19.70 -6.52
CA ASP A 115 -16.04 -19.47 -7.70
C ASP A 115 -17.07 -18.34 -7.48
N GLU A 116 -17.39 -18.01 -6.23
CA GLU A 116 -18.28 -16.91 -5.89
C GLU A 116 -17.64 -15.53 -6.11
N TRP A 117 -16.31 -15.42 -6.17
CA TRP A 117 -15.61 -14.13 -6.17
C TRP A 117 -14.72 -13.83 -7.38
N GLU A 118 -14.72 -14.72 -8.37
CA GLU A 118 -14.03 -14.49 -9.64
C GLU A 118 -14.54 -13.24 -10.35
N CYS A 119 -15.86 -12.99 -10.28
CA CYS A 119 -16.56 -11.96 -11.05
C CYS A 119 -17.75 -11.38 -10.28
N ASN A 120 -17.47 -10.58 -9.25
CA ASN A 120 -18.48 -9.96 -8.40
C ASN A 120 -19.30 -8.89 -9.10
N GLU A 121 -20.58 -8.77 -8.72
CA GLU A 121 -21.47 -7.73 -9.25
C GLU A 121 -21.13 -6.31 -8.72
N GLY A 122 -20.32 -6.21 -7.66
CA GLY A 122 -19.84 -4.95 -7.10
C GLY A 122 -18.58 -4.46 -7.82
N SER A 123 -18.65 -3.29 -8.46
CA SER A 123 -17.50 -2.70 -9.15
C SER A 123 -16.45 -2.18 -8.16
N PRO A 124 -15.15 -2.31 -8.48
CA PRO A 124 -14.54 -3.21 -9.47
C PRO A 124 -14.74 -4.70 -9.14
N LYS A 125 -15.06 -5.46 -10.20
CA LYS A 125 -15.69 -6.79 -10.18
C LYS A 125 -14.77 -7.95 -9.79
N VAL A 126 -13.51 -7.68 -9.45
CA VAL A 126 -12.53 -8.74 -9.16
C VAL A 126 -11.98 -8.57 -7.77
N THR A 127 -11.82 -9.71 -7.11
CA THR A 127 -11.19 -9.78 -5.79
C THR A 127 -9.77 -10.26 -5.88
N SER A 128 -9.09 -10.09 -4.77
CA SER A 128 -7.72 -10.49 -4.51
C SER A 128 -7.53 -12.00 -4.35
N TRP A 129 -8.58 -12.78 -4.60
CA TRP A 129 -8.58 -14.24 -4.57
C TRP A 129 -9.62 -14.71 -5.60
N GLY A 130 -9.35 -15.81 -6.29
CA GLY A 130 -10.28 -16.24 -7.35
C GLY A 130 -9.58 -16.75 -8.59
N ASN A 131 -8.35 -17.28 -8.47
CA ASN A 131 -7.68 -17.84 -9.64
C ASN A 131 -8.59 -18.90 -10.27
N PRO A 132 -9.08 -18.68 -11.50
CA PRO A 132 -10.04 -19.58 -12.11
C PRO A 132 -9.53 -20.99 -12.29
N GLN A 133 -8.20 -21.16 -12.44
CA GLN A 133 -7.59 -22.47 -12.59
C GLN A 133 -7.85 -23.40 -11.39
N CYS A 134 -8.30 -22.86 -10.26
CA CYS A 134 -8.43 -23.54 -8.99
C CYS A 134 -9.85 -23.85 -8.52
N ASN A 135 -10.89 -23.61 -9.31
CA ASN A 135 -12.26 -23.94 -8.92
C ASN A 135 -13.01 -24.83 -9.93
N THR A 136 -14.26 -25.14 -9.61
CA THR A 136 -15.17 -26.03 -10.33
C THR A 136 -16.36 -25.32 -10.97
N GLY A 137 -16.41 -24.00 -10.84
CA GLY A 137 -17.48 -23.13 -11.30
C GLY A 137 -17.71 -23.11 -12.82
N ALA A 138 -18.66 -22.28 -13.26
CA ALA A 138 -18.89 -22.05 -14.69
C ALA A 138 -17.60 -21.54 -15.36
N ASN A 139 -17.42 -21.76 -16.67
CA ASN A 139 -16.32 -21.09 -17.36
C ASN A 139 -16.50 -19.58 -17.18
N ILE A 140 -15.44 -18.88 -16.77
CA ILE A 140 -15.39 -17.44 -16.86
C ILE A 140 -15.65 -17.06 -18.32
N THR A 141 -16.65 -16.21 -18.53
CA THR A 141 -17.01 -15.63 -19.83
C THR A 141 -17.23 -14.15 -19.63
N ASP A 142 -17.11 -13.38 -20.71
CA ASP A 142 -17.39 -11.94 -20.76
C ASP A 142 -18.72 -11.57 -20.11
N GLN A 143 -19.73 -12.44 -20.27
CA GLN A 143 -21.08 -12.21 -19.74
C GLN A 143 -21.17 -12.35 -18.22
N ASN A 144 -20.28 -13.11 -17.59
CA ASN A 144 -20.30 -13.34 -16.15
C ASN A 144 -19.48 -12.29 -15.38
N CYS A 145 -18.54 -11.61 -16.05
CA CYS A 145 -17.67 -10.57 -15.47
C CYS A 145 -17.97 -9.17 -16.00
N ASP A 146 -19.05 -9.05 -16.78
CA ASP A 146 -19.40 -7.96 -17.70
C ASP A 146 -19.14 -6.54 -17.14
N ASP A 147 -18.00 -5.95 -17.49
CA ASP A 147 -17.71 -4.52 -17.40
C ASP A 147 -17.81 -3.82 -18.78
N GLY A 148 -18.27 -4.54 -19.81
CA GLY A 148 -18.33 -4.09 -21.19
C GLY A 148 -17.06 -4.32 -22.02
N VAL A 149 -16.06 -5.04 -21.51
CA VAL A 149 -14.90 -5.52 -22.30
C VAL A 149 -15.18 -6.91 -22.87
N THR A 150 -14.99 -7.08 -24.18
CA THR A 150 -15.15 -8.37 -24.87
C THR A 150 -13.85 -9.16 -24.84
N ASP A 151 -13.89 -10.36 -24.29
CA ASP A 151 -12.88 -11.41 -24.23
C ASP A 151 -11.56 -10.90 -23.63
N ASP A 152 -11.38 -11.05 -22.31
CA ASP A 152 -10.12 -10.66 -21.63
C ASP A 152 -8.97 -11.64 -21.92
N LEU A 153 -9.31 -12.89 -22.28
CA LEU A 153 -8.36 -13.92 -22.65
C LEU A 153 -7.51 -13.59 -23.90
N PRO A 154 -8.02 -12.96 -24.98
CA PRO A 154 -7.19 -12.59 -26.11
C PRO A 154 -6.09 -11.56 -25.82
N PHE A 155 -6.12 -10.88 -24.68
CA PHE A 155 -5.05 -9.96 -24.29
C PHE A 155 -3.93 -10.63 -23.49
N ILE A 156 -4.25 -11.67 -22.70
CA ILE A 156 -3.20 -12.55 -22.16
C ILE A 156 -2.49 -13.22 -23.35
N PRO A 157 -1.14 -13.26 -23.39
CA PRO A 157 -0.44 -13.94 -24.47
C PRO A 157 -0.91 -15.38 -24.63
N ALA A 158 -1.06 -15.87 -25.87
CA ALA A 158 -1.61 -17.20 -26.14
C ALA A 158 -0.78 -18.36 -25.54
N SER A 159 0.43 -18.10 -25.07
CA SER A 159 1.20 -19.07 -24.28
C SER A 159 0.73 -19.16 -22.83
N CYS A 160 0.12 -18.11 -22.29
CA CYS A 160 -0.21 -17.93 -20.87
C CYS A 160 -1.69 -17.95 -20.56
N ARG A 161 -2.52 -17.89 -21.60
CA ARG A 161 -3.94 -18.19 -21.48
C ARG A 161 -4.12 -19.56 -20.84
N PRO A 162 -4.86 -19.65 -19.73
CA PRO A 162 -5.16 -20.94 -19.13
C PRO A 162 -5.77 -21.91 -20.17
N GLY A 163 -5.28 -23.16 -20.20
CA GLY A 163 -5.70 -24.16 -21.19
C GLY A 163 -4.95 -24.16 -22.52
N THR A 164 -3.93 -23.31 -22.66
CA THR A 164 -3.01 -23.30 -23.81
C THR A 164 -1.55 -23.26 -23.35
N GLY A 165 -0.59 -23.63 -24.22
CA GLY A 165 0.82 -23.26 -24.02
C GLY A 165 1.52 -23.72 -22.72
N ALA A 166 1.32 -24.96 -22.27
CA ALA A 166 1.85 -25.50 -21.01
C ALA A 166 1.27 -24.87 -19.73
N ASN A 167 0.36 -23.90 -19.86
CA ASN A 167 -0.38 -23.39 -18.73
C ASN A 167 -1.50 -24.34 -18.34
N PRO A 168 -1.74 -24.52 -17.02
CA PRO A 168 -2.82 -25.34 -16.55
C PRO A 168 -4.16 -24.90 -17.18
N PRO A 169 -5.05 -25.83 -17.57
CA PRO A 169 -6.42 -25.49 -17.94
C PRO A 169 -7.06 -24.54 -16.93
N LEU A 170 -7.99 -23.68 -17.40
CA LEU A 170 -8.90 -22.88 -16.55
C LEU A 170 -9.64 -23.73 -15.49
N LYS A 171 -9.51 -25.06 -15.49
CA LYS A 171 -10.14 -26.00 -14.57
C LYS A 171 -9.16 -27.11 -14.24
N LEU A 172 -8.56 -27.05 -13.05
CA LEU A 172 -7.74 -28.16 -12.52
C LEU A 172 -8.46 -28.95 -11.44
N GLN A 173 -9.44 -28.37 -10.76
CA GLN A 173 -10.15 -29.05 -9.69
C GLN A 173 -11.30 -29.92 -10.19
N THR A 174 -11.40 -31.11 -9.60
CA THR A 174 -12.49 -32.07 -9.80
C THR A 174 -13.27 -32.32 -8.49
N GLY A 175 -12.93 -31.59 -7.42
CA GLY A 175 -13.50 -31.69 -6.08
C GLY A 175 -14.43 -30.52 -5.74
N ALA A 176 -14.78 -30.34 -4.46
CA ALA A 176 -15.50 -29.14 -4.03
C ALA A 176 -14.57 -27.93 -4.01
N ASP A 177 -15.13 -26.74 -4.21
CA ASP A 177 -14.35 -25.51 -4.24
C ASP A 177 -13.70 -25.22 -2.89
N PRO A 178 -12.42 -24.82 -2.88
CA PRO A 178 -11.73 -24.48 -1.65
C PRO A 178 -12.36 -23.23 -1.04
N LEU A 179 -12.61 -23.31 0.26
CA LEU A 179 -13.11 -22.19 1.04
C LEU A 179 -11.94 -21.27 1.41
N TYR A 180 -12.02 -20.00 1.03
CA TYR A 180 -11.05 -18.98 1.40
C TYR A 180 -11.64 -17.99 2.39
N CYS A 181 -11.04 -17.95 3.57
CA CYS A 181 -11.40 -17.03 4.62
C CYS A 181 -10.71 -15.70 4.40
N VAL A 182 -11.47 -14.72 3.94
CA VAL A 182 -10.98 -13.38 3.64
C VAL A 182 -11.57 -12.42 4.66
N ASN A 183 -10.65 -11.79 5.38
CA ASN A 183 -11.00 -10.86 6.44
C ASN A 183 -11.21 -9.43 5.92
N TYR A 184 -11.43 -9.28 4.62
CA TYR A 184 -11.38 -8.00 3.88
C TYR A 184 -12.60 -7.83 2.99
N GLY A 185 -13.70 -7.36 3.55
CA GLY A 185 -14.84 -6.85 2.81
C GLY A 185 -14.70 -5.33 2.63
N GLY A 186 -14.96 -4.82 1.44
CA GLY A 186 -15.00 -3.37 1.20
C GLY A 186 -16.38 -2.93 0.72
N ASN A 187 -16.90 -1.83 1.25
CA ASN A 187 -18.08 -1.17 0.72
C ASN A 187 -18.03 0.33 1.04
N CYS A 188 -19.01 1.10 0.55
CA CYS A 188 -19.08 2.53 0.84
C CYS A 188 -19.67 2.87 2.21
N THR A 189 -20.10 1.87 2.98
CA THR A 189 -20.57 2.04 4.36
C THR A 189 -19.35 2.17 5.26
N GLY A 190 -19.27 3.23 6.05
CA GLY A 190 -18.05 3.53 6.81
C GLY A 190 -17.03 4.32 6.01
N SER A 191 -16.84 4.03 4.71
CA SER A 191 -16.05 4.74 3.66
C SER A 191 -14.78 5.50 4.08
N GLY A 192 -14.21 5.20 5.24
CA GLY A 192 -13.04 5.86 5.77
C GLY A 192 -11.77 5.16 5.30
N ALA A 193 -10.81 5.09 6.21
CA ALA A 193 -9.62 4.25 6.04
C ALA A 193 -9.28 3.57 7.36
N ASP A 194 -8.60 2.44 7.26
CA ASP A 194 -7.88 1.87 8.38
C ASP A 194 -6.49 2.48 8.46
N ILE A 195 -6.14 3.04 9.62
CA ILE A 195 -4.74 3.34 9.93
C ILE A 195 -4.11 2.01 10.35
N LEU A 196 -3.37 1.40 9.43
CA LEU A 196 -2.77 0.08 9.62
C LEU A 196 -1.59 0.15 10.60
N VAL A 197 -0.69 1.09 10.35
CA VAL A 197 0.53 1.27 11.14
C VAL A 197 0.73 2.75 11.40
N GLY A 198 0.81 3.13 12.67
CA GLY A 198 1.07 4.51 13.08
C GLY A 198 2.55 4.87 13.02
N PHE A 199 2.89 6.16 13.07
CA PHE A 199 4.26 6.65 13.12
C PHE A 199 5.06 6.07 14.29
N PRO A 200 6.39 5.92 14.16
CA PRO A 200 7.22 5.57 15.29
C PRO A 200 7.17 6.68 16.35
N GLY A 201 7.22 6.27 17.63
CA GLY A 201 7.09 7.20 18.75
C GLY A 201 5.65 7.65 19.03
N VAL A 202 4.64 7.02 18.42
CA VAL A 202 3.21 7.30 18.65
C VAL A 202 2.48 6.00 19.02
N ASP A 203 1.62 6.08 20.04
CA ASP A 203 0.70 5.01 20.48
C ASP A 203 1.35 3.62 20.58
N ALA A 204 0.86 2.63 19.81
CA ALA A 204 1.35 1.25 19.82
C ALA A 204 2.84 1.12 19.46
N PHE A 205 3.39 2.12 18.76
CA PHE A 205 4.79 2.21 18.36
C PHE A 205 5.56 3.28 19.15
N ALA A 206 5.06 3.70 20.33
CA ALA A 206 5.73 4.70 21.16
C ALA A 206 7.18 4.35 21.55
N THR A 207 7.50 3.06 21.64
CA THR A 207 8.82 2.54 22.07
C THR A 207 9.40 1.49 21.13
N LYS A 208 8.80 1.32 19.94
CA LYS A 208 9.16 0.29 18.97
C LYS A 208 9.35 0.91 17.59
N ASP A 209 10.19 0.27 16.80
CA ASP A 209 10.20 0.52 15.36
C ASP A 209 8.91 -0.02 14.74
N ASN A 210 8.33 0.74 13.83
CA ASN A 210 7.11 0.40 13.13
C ASN A 210 7.36 -0.13 11.72
N GLU A 211 8.57 0.06 11.17
CA GLU A 211 8.93 -0.39 9.82
C GLU A 211 8.68 -1.89 9.60
N PRO A 212 9.07 -2.81 10.52
CA PRO A 212 8.76 -4.23 10.35
C PRO A 212 7.26 -4.53 10.26
N ALA A 213 6.42 -3.73 10.94
CA ALA A 213 4.97 -3.89 10.88
C ALA A 213 4.40 -3.39 9.54
N ILE A 214 4.98 -2.34 8.95
CA ILE A 214 4.61 -1.88 7.60
C ILE A 214 5.02 -2.91 6.56
N LEU A 215 6.25 -3.44 6.65
CA LEU A 215 6.76 -4.39 5.67
C LEU A 215 5.93 -5.68 5.60
N LYS A 216 5.39 -6.13 6.74
CA LYS A 216 4.44 -7.27 6.80
C LYS A 216 3.12 -7.03 6.06
N TRP A 217 2.68 -5.77 5.93
CA TRP A 217 1.47 -5.46 5.16
C TRP A 217 1.69 -5.55 3.64
N ILE A 218 2.93 -5.66 3.18
CA ILE A 218 3.33 -5.54 1.77
C ILE A 218 4.44 -6.54 1.38
N ASP A 219 4.52 -7.69 2.06
CA ASP A 219 5.53 -8.72 1.77
C ASP A 219 4.99 -9.87 0.90
N ASN A 220 3.73 -9.77 0.50
CA ASN A 220 3.00 -10.74 -0.30
C ASN A 220 2.79 -12.06 0.44
N GLN A 221 2.82 -12.05 1.78
CA GLN A 221 2.57 -13.21 2.63
C GLN A 221 1.45 -12.90 3.62
N GLU A 222 0.57 -13.87 3.80
CA GLU A 222 -0.50 -13.79 4.79
C GLU A 222 -0.57 -15.13 5.53
N THR A 223 0.34 -15.33 6.50
CA THR A 223 0.49 -16.64 7.15
C THR A 223 -0.31 -16.76 8.44
N ASN A 224 -0.74 -15.65 9.03
CA ASN A 224 -1.44 -15.60 10.30
C ASN A 224 -2.36 -14.37 10.37
N PRO A 225 -3.48 -14.37 9.61
CA PRO A 225 -4.39 -13.22 9.53
C PRO A 225 -5.22 -13.09 10.80
N LEU A 226 -4.62 -12.51 11.85
CA LEU A 226 -5.25 -12.24 13.15
C LEU A 226 -5.96 -10.88 13.14
N LEU A 227 -7.15 -10.78 12.53
CA LEU A 227 -7.95 -9.54 12.57
C LEU A 227 -8.79 -9.35 13.84
N ASN A 228 -8.55 -10.09 14.91
CA ASN A 228 -9.22 -9.82 16.19
C ASN A 228 -8.78 -8.49 16.84
N ALA A 229 -7.74 -7.83 16.30
CA ALA A 229 -7.24 -6.54 16.73
C ALA A 229 -7.27 -5.52 15.59
N THR A 230 -8.31 -4.68 15.57
CA THR A 230 -8.49 -3.57 14.61
C THR A 230 -8.12 -2.22 15.23
N THR A 231 -7.10 -2.21 16.10
CA THR A 231 -6.69 -0.97 16.78
C THR A 231 -6.00 -0.05 15.78
N ALA A 232 -6.54 1.16 15.58
CA ALA A 232 -5.93 2.15 14.70
C ALA A 232 -4.46 2.40 15.06
N GLY A 233 -3.59 2.29 14.06
CA GLY A 233 -2.15 2.43 14.20
C GLY A 233 -1.41 1.16 14.63
N ASN A 234 -2.09 0.04 14.87
CA ASN A 234 -1.52 -1.32 15.02
C ASN A 234 -2.59 -2.35 14.61
N PHE A 235 -3.10 -2.18 13.39
CA PHE A 235 -4.11 -3.07 12.82
C PHE A 235 -3.47 -4.45 12.57
N CYS A 236 -4.24 -5.52 12.78
CA CYS A 236 -3.76 -6.91 12.79
C CYS A 236 -2.73 -7.24 13.89
N ASP A 237 -2.50 -6.34 14.86
CA ASP A 237 -1.54 -6.53 15.95
C ASP A 237 -0.16 -7.04 15.48
N HIS A 238 0.36 -6.44 14.40
CA HIS A 238 1.70 -6.75 13.90
C HIS A 238 2.80 -6.51 14.96
N ALA A 239 2.54 -5.62 15.91
CA ALA A 239 3.42 -5.39 17.06
C ALA A 239 3.52 -6.58 18.04
N ALA A 240 2.59 -7.56 17.98
CA ALA A 240 2.59 -8.78 18.78
C ALA A 240 2.63 -10.09 17.95
N GLY A 241 2.74 -9.99 16.62
CA GLY A 241 3.01 -11.16 15.76
C GLY A 241 1.90 -11.55 14.79
N GLY A 242 0.86 -10.73 14.59
CA GLY A 242 -0.04 -10.90 13.46
C GLY A 242 0.69 -10.75 12.11
N ASP A 243 0.06 -11.25 11.06
CA ASP A 243 0.60 -11.31 9.71
C ASP A 243 -0.53 -11.20 8.68
N CYS A 244 -0.98 -9.96 8.48
CA CYS A 244 -2.00 -9.56 7.52
C CYS A 244 -1.38 -8.79 6.37
N GLU A 245 -2.05 -8.82 5.23
CA GLU A 245 -1.53 -8.29 3.98
C GLU A 245 -2.52 -7.31 3.33
N LEU A 246 -2.03 -6.40 2.50
CA LEU A 246 -2.91 -5.57 1.68
C LEU A 246 -3.56 -6.41 0.59
N ARG A 247 -4.89 -6.32 0.51
CA ARG A 247 -5.72 -7.07 -0.44
C ARG A 247 -6.54 -6.15 -1.32
N ALA A 248 -6.59 -6.42 -2.62
CA ALA A 248 -7.39 -5.68 -3.59
C ALA A 248 -8.86 -6.10 -3.47
N VAL A 249 -9.73 -5.21 -2.99
CA VAL A 249 -11.14 -5.52 -2.76
C VAL A 249 -12.04 -4.29 -2.92
N ALA A 250 -13.12 -4.48 -3.70
CA ALA A 250 -14.28 -3.60 -3.74
C ALA A 250 -13.97 -2.13 -4.10
N VAL A 251 -14.69 -1.18 -3.48
CA VAL A 251 -14.84 0.23 -3.89
C VAL A 251 -13.63 1.14 -3.56
N THR A 252 -13.67 2.38 -4.05
CA THR A 252 -12.58 3.36 -3.99
C THR A 252 -13.02 4.64 -3.23
N PRO A 253 -13.05 4.64 -1.88
CA PRO A 253 -13.46 5.78 -1.06
C PRO A 253 -12.32 6.80 -0.79
N LEU A 254 -11.75 7.39 -1.85
CA LEU A 254 -10.63 8.36 -1.77
C LEU A 254 -10.87 9.49 -0.76
N ALA A 255 -12.08 10.06 -0.71
CA ALA A 255 -12.39 11.18 0.15
C ALA A 255 -12.35 10.80 1.63
N GLY A 256 -12.94 9.65 1.99
CA GLY A 256 -12.95 9.20 3.37
C GLY A 256 -11.59 8.66 3.82
N MET A 257 -10.79 8.08 2.91
CA MET A 257 -9.37 7.82 3.13
C MET A 257 -8.63 9.10 3.54
N LEU A 258 -8.68 10.14 2.70
CA LEU A 258 -7.97 11.40 2.97
C LEU A 258 -8.46 12.08 4.26
N ASN A 259 -9.77 12.02 4.53
CA ASN A 259 -10.34 12.55 5.77
C ASN A 259 -9.87 11.79 7.01
N THR A 260 -9.79 10.46 6.93
CA THR A 260 -9.33 9.61 8.05
C THR A 260 -7.85 9.81 8.30
N VAL A 261 -7.04 9.85 7.24
CA VAL A 261 -5.61 10.19 7.33
C VAL A 261 -5.43 11.55 7.98
N ARG A 262 -6.21 12.57 7.60
CA ARG A 262 -6.18 13.89 8.25
C ARG A 262 -6.45 13.79 9.75
N SER A 263 -7.55 13.13 10.13
CA SER A 263 -7.94 12.93 11.53
C SER A 263 -6.87 12.22 12.35
N TYR A 264 -6.08 11.34 11.73
CA TYR A 264 -4.92 10.70 12.35
C TYR A 264 -3.70 11.64 12.47
N VAL A 265 -3.27 12.25 11.37
CA VAL A 265 -1.98 12.97 11.31
C VAL A 265 -2.02 14.37 11.91
N GLU A 266 -3.15 15.07 11.82
CA GLU A 266 -3.29 16.46 12.29
C GLU A 266 -3.05 16.60 13.81
N PRO A 267 -3.68 15.81 14.71
CA PRO A 267 -3.38 15.90 16.14
C PRO A 267 -1.94 15.52 16.47
N ILE A 268 -1.35 14.54 15.77
CA ILE A 268 0.06 14.14 15.95
C ILE A 268 0.99 15.30 15.60
N LYS A 269 0.76 15.95 14.46
CA LYS A 269 1.53 17.12 14.05
C LYS A 269 1.39 18.26 15.05
N ASN A 270 0.19 18.52 15.55
CA ASN A 270 -0.04 19.59 16.53
C ASN A 270 0.64 19.32 17.89
N ALA A 271 0.78 18.05 18.28
CA ALA A 271 1.48 17.64 19.49
C ALA A 271 3.01 17.54 19.30
N ASP A 272 3.50 17.53 18.06
CA ASP A 272 4.92 17.38 17.76
C ASP A 272 5.70 18.67 18.03
N ALA A 273 6.59 18.62 19.02
CA ALA A 273 7.49 19.72 19.38
C ALA A 273 8.44 20.14 18.22
N LYS A 274 8.62 19.28 17.22
CA LYS A 274 9.43 19.55 16.02
C LYS A 274 8.58 19.92 14.80
N SER A 275 7.26 20.07 14.91
CA SER A 275 6.36 20.32 13.78
C SER A 275 6.70 21.55 12.92
N ASN A 276 7.38 22.55 13.48
CA ASN A 276 7.85 23.73 12.74
C ASN A 276 8.96 23.41 11.72
N CYS A 277 9.69 22.30 11.90
CA CYS A 277 10.80 21.91 11.03
C CYS A 277 10.74 20.43 10.58
N ARG A 278 9.79 19.64 11.08
CA ARG A 278 9.46 18.32 10.57
C ARG A 278 8.38 18.44 9.49
N PRO A 279 8.66 18.10 8.23
CA PRO A 279 7.63 18.01 7.20
C PRO A 279 6.64 16.88 7.51
N TYR A 280 5.36 17.12 7.23
CA TYR A 280 4.29 16.12 7.25
C TYR A 280 3.65 16.09 5.86
N SER A 281 3.41 14.90 5.31
CA SER A 281 2.74 14.76 4.02
C SER A 281 1.96 13.46 3.90
N VAL A 282 1.07 13.42 2.91
CA VAL A 282 0.34 12.22 2.50
C VAL A 282 0.82 11.81 1.12
N LEU A 283 1.13 10.54 0.92
CA LEU A 283 1.37 9.92 -0.37
C LEU A 283 0.16 9.03 -0.70
N LEU A 284 -0.71 9.50 -1.59
CA LEU A 284 -1.86 8.74 -2.09
C LEU A 284 -1.42 7.92 -3.30
N ILE A 285 -1.61 6.61 -3.24
CA ILE A 285 -1.34 5.67 -4.34
C ILE A 285 -2.66 5.06 -4.75
N THR A 286 -3.09 5.22 -6.00
CA THR A 286 -4.43 4.81 -6.48
C THR A 286 -4.47 4.62 -7.99
N ASP A 287 -5.33 3.73 -8.47
CA ASP A 287 -5.58 3.51 -9.90
C ASP A 287 -6.92 4.09 -10.39
N GLY A 288 -7.77 4.50 -9.46
CA GLY A 288 -9.19 4.67 -9.69
C GLY A 288 -9.73 6.06 -9.41
N ASN A 289 -10.99 6.24 -9.81
CA ASN A 289 -11.81 7.37 -9.40
C ASN A 289 -12.52 7.06 -8.07
N GLU A 290 -12.82 8.10 -7.30
CA GLU A 290 -13.76 8.02 -6.18
C GLU A 290 -15.09 7.38 -6.60
N SER A 291 -15.47 6.28 -5.96
CA SER A 291 -16.69 5.52 -6.26
C SER A 291 -17.70 5.48 -5.11
N CYS A 292 -17.42 6.12 -3.97
CA CYS A 292 -18.31 6.16 -2.80
C CYS A 292 -19.02 7.51 -2.60
N GLY A 293 -19.05 8.36 -3.63
CA GLY A 293 -19.78 9.64 -3.60
C GLY A 293 -19.10 10.71 -2.74
N GLY A 294 -17.86 10.48 -2.31
CA GLY A 294 -17.06 11.46 -1.59
C GLY A 294 -16.57 12.62 -2.46
N ASN A 295 -15.96 13.63 -1.82
CA ASN A 295 -15.25 14.70 -2.50
C ASN A 295 -13.76 14.70 -2.11
N PRO A 296 -12.91 13.96 -2.84
CA PRO A 296 -11.49 13.84 -2.48
C PRO A 296 -10.71 15.15 -2.69
N ILE A 297 -11.16 16.03 -3.58
CA ILE A 297 -10.56 17.35 -3.80
C ILE A 297 -10.76 18.24 -2.55
N ALA A 298 -11.95 18.21 -1.95
CA ALA A 298 -12.22 18.90 -0.71
C ALA A 298 -11.41 18.32 0.46
N ALA A 299 -11.28 16.99 0.54
CA ALA A 299 -10.48 16.33 1.56
C ALA A 299 -8.98 16.69 1.46
N ALA A 300 -8.42 16.70 0.24
CA ALA A 300 -7.05 17.14 -0.02
C ALA A 300 -6.84 18.63 0.31
N THR A 301 -7.82 19.49 0.00
CA THR A 301 -7.81 20.90 0.42
C THR A 301 -7.74 21.04 1.94
N ALA A 302 -8.47 20.20 2.67
CA ALA A 302 -8.47 20.21 4.12
C ALA A 302 -7.11 19.80 4.73
N LEU A 303 -6.46 18.78 4.16
CA LEU A 303 -5.08 18.40 4.51
C LEU A 303 -4.09 19.54 4.24
N LYS A 304 -4.17 20.18 3.06
CA LYS A 304 -3.34 21.34 2.73
C LYS A 304 -3.55 22.50 3.70
N ASN A 305 -4.77 22.78 4.12
CA ASN A 305 -5.07 23.83 5.10
C ASN A 305 -4.47 23.52 6.49
N ALA A 306 -4.28 22.24 6.82
CA ALA A 306 -3.52 21.80 7.99
C ALA A 306 -1.99 21.76 7.73
N ASN A 307 -1.53 22.33 6.62
CA ASN A 307 -0.14 22.34 6.15
C ASN A 307 0.46 20.93 6.02
N ILE A 308 -0.34 20.01 5.47
CA ILE A 308 0.04 18.62 5.16
C ILE A 308 -0.25 18.41 3.67
N PRO A 309 0.73 18.61 2.77
CA PRO A 309 0.54 18.38 1.34
C PRO A 309 0.18 16.93 1.02
N THR A 310 -0.63 16.74 -0.03
CA THR A 310 -1.01 15.42 -0.57
C THR A 310 -0.36 15.22 -1.92
N TYR A 311 0.60 14.30 -2.01
CA TYR A 311 1.19 13.81 -3.26
C TYR A 311 0.37 12.65 -3.79
N VAL A 312 0.21 12.56 -5.11
CA VAL A 312 -0.62 11.53 -5.76
C VAL A 312 0.23 10.76 -6.77
N VAL A 313 0.18 9.44 -6.67
CA VAL A 313 0.76 8.49 -7.63
C VAL A 313 -0.38 7.71 -8.24
N GLY A 314 -0.61 7.92 -9.55
CA GLY A 314 -1.60 7.18 -10.33
C GLY A 314 -0.98 5.93 -10.95
N LEU A 315 -1.66 4.78 -10.85
CA LEU A 315 -1.27 3.52 -11.47
C LEU A 315 -2.26 3.15 -12.57
N ALA A 316 -1.81 2.92 -13.80
CA ALA A 316 -2.66 2.46 -14.92
C ALA A 316 -4.03 3.18 -15.01
N ILE A 317 -4.00 4.51 -14.86
CA ILE A 317 -5.21 5.32 -14.65
C ILE A 317 -5.97 5.59 -15.95
N THR A 318 -7.30 5.59 -15.86
CA THR A 318 -8.18 6.04 -16.95
C THR A 318 -8.07 7.55 -17.17
N THR A 319 -8.60 8.04 -18.29
CA THR A 319 -8.69 9.49 -18.56
C THR A 319 -9.46 10.25 -17.46
N SER A 320 -10.58 9.69 -16.97
CA SER A 320 -11.34 10.28 -15.87
C SER A 320 -10.57 10.22 -14.55
N GLY A 321 -9.83 9.13 -14.31
CA GLY A 321 -8.94 8.95 -13.18
C GLY A 321 -7.91 10.08 -13.15
N ARG A 322 -7.19 10.26 -14.26
CA ARG A 322 -6.18 11.32 -14.42
C ARG A 322 -6.71 12.72 -14.09
N VAL A 323 -7.89 13.08 -14.58
CA VAL A 323 -8.50 14.39 -14.29
C VAL A 323 -8.74 14.57 -12.79
N GLN A 324 -9.30 13.57 -12.12
CA GLN A 324 -9.58 13.65 -10.69
C GLN A 324 -8.29 13.64 -9.86
N LEU A 325 -7.34 12.76 -10.17
CA LEU A 325 -6.07 12.65 -9.44
C LEU A 325 -5.23 13.92 -9.54
N ASN A 326 -5.16 14.55 -10.72
CA ASN A 326 -4.51 15.86 -10.88
C ASN A 326 -5.23 16.94 -10.06
N ALA A 327 -6.57 16.92 -10.01
CA ALA A 327 -7.33 17.86 -9.18
C ALA A 327 -7.08 17.65 -7.68
N ILE A 328 -6.92 16.40 -7.23
CA ILE A 328 -6.54 16.06 -5.85
C ILE A 328 -5.13 16.60 -5.55
N ALA A 329 -4.15 16.36 -6.42
CA ALA A 329 -2.78 16.87 -6.23
C ALA A 329 -2.73 18.41 -6.20
N ALA A 330 -3.47 19.09 -7.09
CA ALA A 330 -3.57 20.54 -7.10
C ALA A 330 -4.22 21.09 -5.82
N ALA A 331 -5.32 20.49 -5.37
CA ALA A 331 -5.97 20.83 -4.12
C ALA A 331 -5.09 20.54 -2.89
N GLY A 332 -4.32 19.45 -2.94
CA GLY A 332 -3.32 19.06 -1.95
C GLY A 332 -2.04 19.90 -1.97
N GLY A 333 -1.87 20.77 -2.98
CA GLY A 333 -0.75 21.71 -3.07
C GLY A 333 0.55 21.12 -3.62
N THR A 334 0.48 20.02 -4.39
CA THR A 334 1.64 19.27 -4.88
C THR A 334 1.69 19.13 -6.39
N ASP A 335 0.71 19.70 -7.11
CA ASP A 335 0.70 19.66 -8.57
C ASP A 335 2.01 20.22 -9.15
N ALA A 336 2.65 19.41 -10.00
CA ALA A 336 3.88 19.74 -10.69
C ALA A 336 3.66 20.70 -11.88
N GLY A 337 2.41 21.11 -12.14
CA GLY A 337 2.05 22.12 -13.15
C GLY A 337 1.94 21.57 -14.58
N SER A 338 1.91 20.25 -14.75
CA SER A 338 1.68 19.55 -16.01
C SER A 338 1.09 18.16 -15.73
N ALA A 339 0.21 17.67 -16.60
CA ALA A 339 -0.29 16.30 -16.49
C ALA A 339 0.88 15.32 -16.69
N GLY A 340 1.13 14.47 -15.69
CA GLY A 340 1.84 13.21 -15.86
C GLY A 340 1.02 12.22 -16.66
#